data_AF-A0A5C6F054-F1
#
_entry.id   AF-A0A5C6F054-F1
#
_cell.length_a   1.000
_cell.length_b   1.000
_cell.length_c   1.000
_cell.angle_alpha   90.00
_cell.angle_beta   90.00
_cell.angle_gamma   90.00
#
_symmetry.space_group_name_H-M   'P 1'
#
loop_
_entity.id
_entity.type
_entity.pdbx_description
1 polymer ?
#
loop_
_entity_poly.entity_id
_entity_poly.type
_entity_poly.pdbx_seq_one_letter_code
_entity_poly.pdbx_strand_id
1 'polypeptide(L)'
;MRFIWTSSIILCLASVAVTEEPIFSGPQVGEEIVPFEARLVFGDSAGKDVDVLENIKDGPALLVFVHQVTRPSIALTRLLMNYANTKTDEGLRSRLIFLTTDPTETEAWFRRARHALPVGVAPMVSMDGVEGPGSYGLDRKMTLTILVANQGKVVANFPLIQPSIQADAPKVGRAIEKALGRDLSPTLAEMGFAARPMESRNPTQSSEQEGIYRQMMSPVIRKTATAEDVDAAAEKVEKFAAKNQWFKDHVYKAANLIVGSGKLSNYGTAPAQVYLKKWAKEFAFEPVPESDDSAGAVSP
;
A
#
# COMPACT_ATOMS: atom_id res chain seq x y z
N MET A 1 77.80 -16.95 20.65
CA MET A 1 76.44 -16.52 20.24
C MET A 1 75.51 -17.72 20.31
N ARG A 2 74.51 -17.70 21.22
CA ARG A 2 73.49 -18.75 21.36
C ARG A 2 72.16 -18.18 20.83
N PHE A 3 71.63 -18.79 19.77
CA PHE A 3 70.31 -18.48 19.21
C PHE A 3 69.26 -19.29 19.98
N ILE A 4 68.24 -18.60 20.53
CA ILE A 4 67.09 -19.23 21.17
C ILE A 4 65.91 -19.08 20.20
N TRP A 5 65.30 -20.22 19.88
CA TRP A 5 64.25 -20.43 18.89
C TRP A 5 62.88 -20.27 19.58
N THR A 6 62.08 -19.30 19.14
CA THR A 6 60.70 -19.10 19.64
C THR A 6 59.71 -19.88 18.75
N SER A 7 59.15 -20.96 19.28
CA SER A 7 58.04 -21.68 18.65
C SER A 7 56.75 -20.87 18.79
N SER A 8 56.12 -20.55 17.66
CA SER A 8 54.78 -19.95 17.61
C SER A 8 53.73 -21.06 17.55
N ILE A 9 52.83 -21.07 18.54
CA ILE A 9 51.63 -21.92 18.56
C ILE A 9 50.56 -21.23 17.72
N ILE A 10 50.15 -21.85 16.61
CA ILE A 10 49.03 -21.41 15.78
C ILE A 10 47.75 -22.06 16.33
N LEU A 11 46.87 -21.24 16.89
CA LEU A 11 45.53 -21.64 17.34
C LEU A 11 44.56 -21.54 16.16
N CYS A 12 44.22 -22.66 15.54
CA CYS A 12 43.16 -22.73 14.52
C CYS A 12 41.78 -22.64 15.19
N LEU A 13 41.14 -21.48 15.11
CA LEU A 13 39.70 -21.37 15.36
C LEU A 13 38.92 -21.92 14.15
N ALA A 14 38.27 -23.08 14.33
CA ALA A 14 37.29 -23.59 13.38
C ALA A 14 35.98 -22.80 13.53
N SER A 15 35.63 -22.01 12.51
CA SER A 15 34.29 -21.41 12.41
C SER A 15 33.29 -22.47 11.97
N VAL A 16 32.30 -22.76 12.81
CA VAL A 16 31.14 -23.55 12.43
C VAL A 16 30.23 -22.65 11.59
N ALA A 17 30.14 -22.94 10.30
CA ALA A 17 29.15 -22.30 9.42
C ALA A 17 27.76 -22.87 9.75
N VAL A 18 26.86 -22.03 10.26
CA VAL A 18 25.44 -22.36 10.36
C VAL A 18 24.87 -22.28 8.95
N THR A 19 24.60 -23.43 8.33
CA THR A 19 23.81 -23.51 7.10
C THR A 19 22.34 -23.36 7.51
N GLU A 20 21.73 -22.20 7.25
CA GLU A 20 20.28 -22.05 7.35
C GLU A 20 19.61 -23.00 6.35
N GLU A 21 18.76 -23.89 6.84
CA GLU A 21 18.00 -24.79 5.97
C GLU A 21 17.11 -23.97 5.03
N PRO A 22 17.10 -24.26 3.72
CA PRO A 22 16.23 -23.57 2.78
C PRO A 22 14.78 -23.81 3.18
N ILE A 23 14.05 -22.72 3.44
CA ILE A 23 12.63 -22.78 3.80
C ILE A 23 11.82 -22.75 2.50
N PHE A 24 10.97 -23.75 2.31
CA PHE A 24 10.14 -23.91 1.13
C PHE A 24 8.68 -23.53 1.45
N SER A 25 8.00 -22.94 0.48
CA SER A 25 6.55 -22.71 0.54
C SER A 25 6.03 -22.57 -0.89
N GLY A 26 5.00 -23.34 -1.25
CA GLY A 26 4.46 -23.34 -2.60
C GLY A 26 5.18 -24.29 -3.55
N PRO A 27 4.60 -24.58 -4.73
CA PRO A 27 5.29 -25.32 -5.78
C PRO A 27 6.61 -24.66 -6.19
N GLN A 28 7.62 -25.47 -6.49
CA GLN A 28 8.97 -25.03 -6.84
C GLN A 28 9.11 -24.76 -8.34
N VAL A 29 10.18 -24.06 -8.73
CA VAL A 29 10.43 -23.74 -10.15
C VAL A 29 10.47 -25.02 -10.98
N GLY A 30 9.65 -25.08 -12.02
CA GLY A 30 9.46 -26.24 -12.90
C GLY A 30 8.26 -27.12 -12.53
N GLU A 31 7.70 -26.99 -11.32
CA GLU A 31 6.50 -27.71 -10.89
C GLU A 31 5.23 -27.06 -11.44
N GLU A 32 4.16 -27.85 -11.55
CA GLU A 32 2.88 -27.42 -12.08
C GLU A 32 2.08 -26.61 -11.06
N ILE A 33 1.34 -25.61 -11.55
CA ILE A 33 0.28 -24.97 -10.76
C ILE A 33 -1.01 -25.78 -10.90
N VAL A 34 -1.57 -26.21 -9.78
CA VAL A 34 -2.75 -27.09 -9.76
C VAL A 34 -4.02 -26.26 -9.48
N PRO A 35 -5.15 -26.50 -10.15
CA PRO A 35 -6.39 -25.79 -9.84
C PRO A 35 -6.82 -25.97 -8.39
N PHE A 36 -7.38 -24.92 -7.81
CA PHE A 36 -7.96 -24.91 -6.46
C PHE A 36 -8.99 -23.79 -6.34
N GLU A 37 -9.88 -23.91 -5.36
CA GLU A 37 -10.96 -22.95 -5.15
C GLU A 37 -10.59 -21.89 -4.09
N ALA A 38 -11.06 -20.67 -4.29
CA ALA A 38 -11.05 -19.63 -3.27
C ALA A 38 -12.30 -18.76 -3.36
N ARG A 39 -12.73 -18.19 -2.22
CA ARG A 39 -13.94 -17.38 -2.13
C ARG A 39 -13.69 -15.95 -2.55
N LEU A 40 -14.44 -15.43 -3.53
CA LEU A 40 -14.41 -14.01 -3.88
C LEU A 40 -15.11 -13.17 -2.82
N VAL A 41 -14.50 -12.06 -2.41
CA VAL A 41 -15.11 -11.17 -1.39
C VAL A 41 -15.88 -10.00 -1.99
N PHE A 42 -15.58 -9.64 -3.24
CA PHE A 42 -16.14 -8.44 -3.89
C PHE A 42 -16.59 -8.71 -5.32
N GLY A 43 -17.40 -7.80 -5.84
CA GLY A 43 -17.98 -7.88 -7.18
C GLY A 43 -19.26 -8.71 -7.22
N ASP A 44 -19.77 -8.97 -8.42
CA ASP A 44 -21.05 -9.66 -8.65
C ASP A 44 -21.03 -11.13 -8.22
N SER A 45 -19.83 -11.69 -8.08
CA SER A 45 -19.58 -13.05 -7.59
C SER A 45 -19.13 -13.10 -6.13
N ALA A 46 -19.31 -12.02 -5.36
CA ALA A 46 -19.00 -12.02 -3.92
C ALA A 46 -19.71 -13.17 -3.18
N GLY A 47 -18.98 -13.84 -2.30
CA GLY A 47 -19.44 -15.00 -1.53
C GLY A 47 -19.39 -16.33 -2.28
N LYS A 48 -19.00 -16.33 -3.57
CA LYS A 48 -18.87 -17.57 -4.36
C LYS A 48 -17.44 -18.09 -4.33
N ASP A 49 -17.33 -19.40 -4.29
CA ASP A 49 -16.06 -20.11 -4.49
C ASP A 49 -15.81 -20.21 -6.00
N VAL A 50 -14.59 -19.85 -6.42
CA VAL A 50 -14.18 -19.82 -7.82
C VAL A 50 -12.84 -20.53 -7.99
N ASP A 51 -12.63 -21.13 -9.18
CA ASP A 51 -11.33 -21.69 -9.54
C ASP A 51 -10.32 -20.55 -9.71
N VAL A 52 -9.27 -20.56 -8.89
CA VAL A 52 -8.23 -19.53 -8.91
C VAL A 52 -7.46 -19.53 -10.22
N LEU A 53 -7.33 -20.68 -10.89
CA LEU A 53 -6.60 -20.81 -12.15
C LEU A 53 -7.49 -20.65 -13.39
N GLU A 54 -8.78 -20.33 -13.19
CA GLU A 54 -9.69 -20.04 -14.29
C GLU A 54 -9.12 -18.91 -15.15
N ASN A 55 -9.11 -19.09 -16.47
CA ASN A 55 -8.59 -18.13 -17.45
C ASN A 55 -7.09 -17.79 -17.31
N ILE A 56 -6.32 -18.58 -16.55
CA ILE A 56 -4.85 -18.51 -16.48
C ILE A 56 -4.22 -19.48 -17.48
N LYS A 57 -4.68 -20.75 -17.51
CA LYS A 57 -4.16 -21.85 -18.36
C LYS A 57 -2.63 -21.75 -18.57
N ASP A 58 -2.21 -21.57 -19.83
CA ASP A 58 -0.80 -21.53 -20.24
C ASP A 58 -0.20 -20.11 -20.24
N GLY A 59 -1.00 -19.11 -19.90
CA GLY A 59 -0.58 -17.71 -19.87
C GLY A 59 0.29 -17.36 -18.66
N PRO A 60 1.03 -16.23 -18.73
CA PRO A 60 1.80 -15.75 -17.61
C PRO A 60 0.87 -15.34 -16.46
N ALA A 61 1.22 -15.73 -15.24
CA ALA A 61 0.43 -15.42 -14.06
C ALA A 61 1.26 -15.04 -12.84
N LEU A 62 0.68 -14.19 -12.00
CA LEU A 62 1.16 -13.82 -10.67
C LEU A 62 0.16 -14.34 -9.63
N LEU A 63 0.57 -15.26 -8.77
CA LEU A 63 -0.21 -15.72 -7.62
C LEU A 63 0.44 -15.19 -6.34
N VAL A 64 -0.30 -14.43 -5.54
CA VAL A 64 0.17 -13.93 -4.24
C VAL A 64 -0.67 -14.54 -3.13
N PHE A 65 -0.04 -15.37 -2.30
CA PHE A 65 -0.62 -15.93 -1.08
C PHE A 65 -0.20 -15.07 0.12
N VAL A 66 -1.17 -14.47 0.78
CA VAL A 66 -0.98 -13.67 1.99
C VAL A 66 -1.29 -14.53 3.20
N HIS A 67 -0.23 -14.95 3.89
CA HIS A 67 -0.31 -15.74 5.12
C HIS A 67 -0.56 -14.86 6.34
N GLN A 68 0.10 -13.70 6.39
CA GLN A 68 0.01 -12.77 7.52
C GLN A 68 -0.20 -11.34 7.04
N VAL A 69 -1.21 -10.69 7.60
CA VAL A 69 -1.54 -9.29 7.29
C VAL A 69 -0.70 -8.34 8.13
N THR A 70 0.45 -7.95 7.58
CA THR A 70 1.36 -6.95 8.17
C THR A 70 1.48 -5.71 7.27
N ARG A 71 1.91 -4.57 7.81
CA ARG A 71 2.12 -3.35 6.99
C ARG A 71 3.08 -3.59 5.81
N PRO A 72 4.24 -4.27 5.97
CA PRO A 72 5.11 -4.56 4.84
C PRO A 72 4.47 -5.52 3.81
N SER A 73 3.76 -6.56 4.27
CA SER A 73 3.10 -7.53 3.37
C SER A 73 2.05 -6.87 2.47
N ILE A 74 1.19 -6.03 3.03
CA ILE A 74 0.14 -5.33 2.29
C ILE A 74 0.75 -4.28 1.36
N ALA A 75 1.81 -3.59 1.78
CA ALA A 75 2.47 -2.61 0.95
C ALA A 75 3.14 -3.25 -0.28
N LEU A 76 3.88 -4.35 -0.09
CA LEU A 76 4.48 -5.11 -1.18
C LEU A 76 3.41 -5.72 -2.10
N THR A 77 2.41 -6.39 -1.52
CA THR A 77 1.28 -6.97 -2.28
C THR A 77 0.61 -5.92 -3.14
N ARG A 78 0.24 -4.76 -2.58
CA ARG A 78 -0.41 -3.69 -3.34
C ARG A 78 0.45 -3.20 -4.49
N LEU A 79 1.75 -3.00 -4.27
CA LEU A 79 2.67 -2.57 -5.32
C LEU A 79 2.71 -3.60 -6.47
N LEU A 80 2.91 -4.88 -6.13
CA LEU A 80 3.01 -5.96 -7.12
C LEU A 80 1.71 -6.14 -7.90
N MET A 81 0.56 -6.14 -7.22
CA MET A 81 -0.73 -6.34 -7.87
C MET A 81 -1.11 -5.14 -8.74
N ASN A 82 -0.81 -3.90 -8.32
CA ASN A 82 -1.04 -2.72 -9.14
C ASN A 82 -0.12 -2.72 -10.37
N TYR A 83 1.15 -3.09 -10.21
CA TYR A 83 2.06 -3.24 -11.34
C TYR A 83 1.59 -4.36 -12.29
N ALA A 84 1.19 -5.52 -11.77
CA ALA A 84 0.63 -6.59 -12.58
C ALA A 84 -0.64 -6.16 -13.32
N ASN A 85 -1.47 -5.29 -12.72
CA ASN A 85 -2.66 -4.75 -13.36
C ASN A 85 -2.32 -3.95 -14.64
N THR A 86 -1.19 -3.22 -14.67
CA THR A 86 -0.75 -2.50 -15.89
C THR A 86 -0.30 -3.42 -17.02
N LYS A 87 -0.14 -4.71 -16.73
CA LYS A 87 0.31 -5.77 -17.66
C LYS A 87 -0.82 -6.69 -18.12
N THR A 88 -2.06 -6.39 -17.74
CA THR A 88 -3.21 -7.26 -18.06
C THR A 88 -3.47 -7.34 -19.56
N ASP A 89 -3.31 -6.22 -20.28
CA ASP A 89 -3.44 -6.17 -21.74
C ASP A 89 -2.32 -6.92 -22.47
N GLU A 90 -1.21 -7.19 -21.77
CA GLU A 90 -0.09 -8.01 -22.24
C GLU A 90 -0.31 -9.51 -21.94
N GLY A 91 -1.46 -9.88 -21.37
CA GLY A 91 -1.83 -11.25 -21.07
C GLY A 91 -1.50 -11.72 -19.65
N LEU A 92 -0.89 -10.89 -18.80
CA LEU A 92 -0.63 -11.26 -17.41
C LEU A 92 -1.94 -11.39 -16.62
N ARG A 93 -2.11 -12.51 -15.92
CA ARG A 93 -3.23 -12.69 -14.98
C ARG A 93 -2.71 -12.69 -13.55
N SER A 94 -3.37 -11.94 -12.66
CA SER A 94 -2.99 -11.88 -11.25
C SER A 94 -4.08 -12.43 -10.33
N ARG A 95 -3.67 -13.07 -9.24
CA ARG A 95 -4.56 -13.62 -8.21
C ARG A 95 -4.00 -13.27 -6.83
N LEU A 96 -4.89 -12.77 -5.98
CA LEU A 96 -4.57 -12.41 -4.60
C LEU A 96 -5.40 -13.28 -3.67
N ILE A 97 -4.73 -14.18 -2.96
CA ILE A 97 -5.35 -15.17 -2.09
C ILE A 97 -4.90 -14.89 -0.66
N PHE A 98 -5.83 -14.71 0.25
CA PHE A 98 -5.55 -14.60 1.68
C PHE A 98 -5.80 -15.94 2.35
N LEU A 99 -4.84 -16.35 3.17
CA LEU A 99 -4.91 -17.54 4.00
C LEU A 99 -5.26 -17.11 5.41
N THR A 100 -6.24 -17.78 6.02
CA THR A 100 -6.82 -17.31 7.27
C THR A 100 -7.40 -18.44 8.08
N THR A 101 -7.45 -18.26 9.39
CA THR A 101 -8.21 -19.13 10.29
C THR A 101 -9.69 -18.75 10.36
N ASP A 102 -10.04 -17.51 9.99
CA ASP A 102 -11.40 -16.99 10.03
C ASP A 102 -11.72 -16.18 8.74
N PRO A 103 -12.39 -16.82 7.77
CA PRO A 103 -12.83 -16.15 6.55
C PRO A 103 -13.76 -14.95 6.82
N THR A 104 -14.63 -15.04 7.83
CA THR A 104 -15.59 -13.98 8.15
C THR A 104 -14.89 -12.73 8.66
N GLU A 105 -13.92 -12.89 9.57
CA GLU A 105 -13.11 -11.77 10.07
C GLU A 105 -12.30 -11.14 8.93
N THR A 106 -11.74 -11.96 8.05
CA THR A 106 -10.94 -11.53 6.90
C THR A 106 -11.77 -10.70 5.91
N GLU A 107 -12.99 -11.15 5.59
CA GLU A 107 -13.93 -10.39 4.78
C GLU A 107 -14.31 -9.05 5.42
N ALA A 108 -14.56 -9.04 6.73
CA ALA A 108 -14.84 -7.81 7.47
C ALA A 108 -13.63 -6.86 7.48
N TRP A 109 -12.40 -7.40 7.55
CA TRP A 109 -11.18 -6.60 7.40
C TRP A 109 -11.09 -6.00 6.00
N PHE A 110 -11.33 -6.76 4.93
CA PHE A 110 -11.29 -6.22 3.57
C PHE A 110 -12.27 -5.06 3.38
N ARG A 111 -13.49 -5.15 3.92
CA ARG A 111 -14.48 -4.07 3.83
C ARG A 111 -14.00 -2.79 4.51
N ARG A 112 -13.36 -2.90 5.68
CA ARG A 112 -12.78 -1.77 6.43
C ARG A 112 -11.52 -1.21 5.77
N ALA A 113 -10.68 -2.09 5.23
CA ALA A 113 -9.37 -1.76 4.67
C ALA A 113 -9.41 -1.60 3.14
N ARG A 114 -10.55 -1.21 2.56
CA ARG A 114 -10.69 -1.13 1.10
C ARG A 114 -9.64 -0.27 0.41
N HIS A 115 -9.25 0.84 1.03
CA HIS A 115 -8.20 1.73 0.51
C HIS A 115 -6.79 1.11 0.51
N ALA A 116 -6.59 0.02 1.26
CA ALA A 116 -5.29 -0.64 1.43
C ALA A 116 -5.12 -1.81 0.45
N LEU A 117 -6.22 -2.29 -0.14
CA LEU A 117 -6.22 -3.35 -1.14
C LEU A 117 -5.81 -2.81 -2.52
N PRO A 118 -5.26 -3.66 -3.40
CA PRO A 118 -4.94 -3.26 -4.76
C PRO A 118 -6.18 -2.93 -5.58
N VAL A 119 -5.99 -2.11 -6.61
CA VAL A 119 -7.03 -1.74 -7.57
C VAL A 119 -7.03 -2.76 -8.71
N GLY A 120 -8.21 -3.06 -9.26
CA GLY A 120 -8.34 -3.94 -10.44
C GLY A 120 -8.26 -5.44 -10.15
N VAL A 121 -7.99 -5.84 -8.90
CA VAL A 121 -7.96 -7.25 -8.52
C VAL A 121 -8.86 -7.51 -7.33
N ALA A 122 -9.81 -8.43 -7.50
CA ALA A 122 -10.65 -8.89 -6.41
C ALA A 122 -9.85 -9.86 -5.51
N PRO A 123 -9.62 -9.53 -4.22
CA PRO A 123 -9.03 -10.49 -3.30
C PRO A 123 -9.97 -11.67 -3.07
N MET A 124 -9.37 -12.84 -2.88
CA MET A 124 -10.04 -14.08 -2.53
C MET A 124 -9.56 -14.58 -1.17
N VAL A 125 -10.38 -15.41 -0.52
CA VAL A 125 -10.06 -16.07 0.74
C VAL A 125 -10.00 -17.57 0.50
N SER A 126 -8.91 -18.22 0.90
CA SER A 126 -8.83 -19.67 0.93
C SER A 126 -9.69 -20.21 2.07
N MET A 127 -10.51 -21.22 1.78
CA MET A 127 -11.36 -21.89 2.79
C MET A 127 -10.63 -23.04 3.51
N ASP A 128 -9.42 -23.39 3.04
CA ASP A 128 -8.60 -24.50 3.55
C ASP A 128 -7.71 -24.12 4.76
N GLY A 129 -7.85 -22.90 5.28
CA GLY A 129 -7.11 -22.41 6.43
C GLY A 129 -5.79 -21.72 6.08
N VAL A 130 -4.91 -21.59 7.08
CA VAL A 130 -3.62 -20.86 6.98
C VAL A 130 -2.54 -21.59 6.17
N GLU A 131 -2.73 -22.87 5.88
CA GLU A 131 -1.81 -23.72 5.09
C GLU A 131 -2.40 -24.07 3.72
N GLY A 132 -3.59 -23.55 3.39
CA GLY A 132 -4.33 -23.90 2.19
C GLY A 132 -3.91 -23.11 0.94
N PRO A 133 -4.12 -23.62 -0.30
CA PRO A 133 -4.70 -24.93 -0.64
C PRO A 133 -3.72 -26.07 -0.35
N GLY A 134 -4.24 -27.22 0.09
CA GLY A 134 -3.40 -28.35 0.54
C GLY A 134 -2.42 -28.87 -0.52
N SER A 135 -2.77 -28.78 -1.81
CA SER A 135 -1.90 -29.19 -2.93
C SER A 135 -0.67 -28.31 -3.13
N TYR A 136 -0.64 -27.11 -2.54
CA TYR A 136 0.45 -26.15 -2.77
C TYR A 136 1.58 -26.26 -1.74
N GLY A 137 1.40 -27.00 -0.63
CA GLY A 137 2.45 -27.14 0.39
C GLY A 137 2.93 -25.80 0.92
N LEU A 138 2.01 -24.89 1.27
CA LEU A 138 2.34 -23.57 1.78
C LEU A 138 2.77 -23.64 3.26
N ASP A 139 3.83 -22.94 3.63
CA ASP A 139 4.33 -22.90 5.01
C ASP A 139 3.75 -21.69 5.75
N ARG A 140 2.99 -21.94 6.82
CA ARG A 140 2.38 -20.92 7.70
C ARG A 140 3.37 -19.95 8.36
N LYS A 141 4.66 -20.29 8.39
CA LYS A 141 5.73 -19.39 8.87
C LYS A 141 5.99 -18.25 7.89
N MET A 142 5.58 -18.39 6.63
CA MET A 142 5.71 -17.33 5.64
C MET A 142 4.78 -16.18 6.00
N THR A 143 5.19 -14.97 5.63
CA THR A 143 4.29 -13.81 5.60
C THR A 143 3.63 -13.72 4.22
N LEU A 144 4.41 -13.93 3.15
CA LEU A 144 3.94 -14.03 1.78
C LEU A 144 4.55 -15.25 1.09
N THR A 145 3.80 -15.89 0.20
CA THR A 145 4.35 -16.78 -0.83
C THR A 145 3.92 -16.23 -2.18
N ILE A 146 4.88 -15.87 -3.02
CA ILE A 146 4.60 -15.25 -4.33
C ILE A 146 5.12 -16.18 -5.41
N LEU A 147 4.23 -16.58 -6.31
CA LEU A 147 4.55 -17.42 -7.45
C LEU A 147 4.37 -16.63 -8.73
N VAL A 148 5.33 -16.75 -9.62
CA VAL A 148 5.15 -16.39 -11.03
C VAL A 148 5.10 -17.68 -11.82
N ALA A 149 4.06 -17.85 -12.62
CA ALA A 149 3.84 -19.02 -13.45
C ALA A 149 3.76 -18.64 -14.92
N ASN A 150 4.11 -19.59 -15.79
CA ASN A 150 3.92 -19.50 -17.23
C ASN A 150 3.81 -20.93 -17.79
N GLN A 151 2.99 -21.14 -18.82
CA GLN A 151 2.78 -22.48 -19.41
C GLN A 151 2.40 -23.54 -18.36
N GLY A 152 1.51 -23.17 -17.43
CA GLY A 152 1.05 -24.06 -16.36
C GLY A 152 2.10 -24.43 -15.31
N LYS A 153 3.29 -23.81 -15.32
CA LYS A 153 4.40 -24.14 -14.41
C LYS A 153 4.92 -22.92 -13.67
N VAL A 154 5.42 -23.13 -12.46
CA VAL A 154 6.12 -22.10 -11.70
C VAL A 154 7.45 -21.78 -12.38
N VAL A 155 7.66 -20.50 -12.70
CA VAL A 155 8.92 -19.97 -13.25
C VAL A 155 9.71 -19.17 -12.22
N ALA A 156 9.08 -18.72 -11.14
CA ALA A 156 9.73 -18.16 -9.97
C ALA A 156 8.89 -18.35 -8.70
N ASN A 157 9.54 -18.64 -7.57
CA ASN A 157 8.91 -18.76 -6.25
C ASN A 157 9.66 -17.88 -5.24
N PHE A 158 8.92 -17.05 -4.50
CA PHE A 158 9.43 -16.19 -3.45
C PHE A 158 8.69 -16.46 -2.11
N PRO A 159 9.22 -17.36 -1.27
CA PRO A 159 8.75 -17.56 0.09
C PRO A 159 9.36 -16.49 1.01
N LEU A 160 8.53 -15.55 1.52
CA LEU A 160 9.00 -14.37 2.25
C LEU A 160 8.51 -14.38 3.71
N ILE A 161 9.44 -14.47 4.66
CA ILE A 161 9.16 -14.26 6.09
C ILE A 161 9.07 -12.77 6.42
N GLN A 162 9.99 -11.96 5.87
CA GLN A 162 10.07 -10.52 6.11
C GLN A 162 10.01 -9.76 4.79
N PRO A 163 8.79 -9.54 4.23
CA PRO A 163 8.66 -8.88 2.94
C PRO A 163 9.16 -7.44 3.00
N SER A 164 9.93 -7.06 1.97
CA SER A 164 10.55 -5.75 1.80
C SER A 164 10.33 -5.26 0.38
N ILE A 165 9.80 -4.04 0.24
CA ILE A 165 9.62 -3.43 -1.09
C ILE A 165 10.96 -3.30 -1.81
N GLN A 166 11.99 -2.83 -1.11
CA GLN A 166 13.29 -2.54 -1.69
C GLN A 166 14.02 -3.82 -2.12
N ALA A 167 13.90 -4.89 -1.33
CA ALA A 167 14.62 -6.13 -1.60
C ALA A 167 13.86 -7.08 -2.54
N ASP A 168 12.53 -7.12 -2.45
CA ASP A 168 11.73 -8.17 -3.09
C ASP A 168 11.01 -7.68 -4.34
N ALA A 169 10.50 -6.44 -4.34
CA ALA A 169 9.70 -5.96 -5.48
C ALA A 169 10.47 -5.99 -6.82
N PRO A 170 11.74 -5.55 -6.92
CA PRO A 170 12.49 -5.64 -8.17
C PRO A 170 12.72 -7.08 -8.64
N LYS A 171 12.89 -8.03 -7.71
CA LYS A 171 13.09 -9.45 -8.03
C LYS A 171 11.83 -10.08 -8.59
N VAL A 172 10.69 -9.82 -7.95
CA VAL A 172 9.38 -10.29 -8.42
C VAL A 172 9.00 -9.59 -9.73
N GLY A 173 9.24 -8.28 -9.85
CA GLY A 173 9.01 -7.51 -11.06
C GLY A 173 9.79 -8.06 -12.25
N ARG A 174 11.07 -8.39 -12.06
CA ARG A 174 11.87 -9.07 -13.09
C ARG A 174 11.28 -10.43 -13.48
N ALA A 175 10.81 -11.23 -12.52
CA ALA A 175 10.19 -12.52 -12.81
C ALA A 175 8.90 -12.36 -13.63
N ILE A 176 8.08 -11.35 -13.32
CA ILE A 176 6.89 -11.00 -14.12
C ILE A 176 7.29 -10.64 -15.55
N GLU A 177 8.28 -9.74 -15.71
CA GLU A 177 8.73 -9.31 -17.04
C GLU A 177 9.30 -10.49 -17.85
N LYS A 178 10.04 -11.39 -17.20
CA LYS A 178 10.55 -12.61 -17.82
C LYS A 178 9.44 -13.56 -18.25
N ALA A 179 8.38 -13.72 -17.45
CA ALA A 179 7.21 -14.52 -17.81
C ALA A 179 6.47 -13.92 -19.04
N LEU A 180 6.52 -12.60 -19.20
CA LEU A 180 6.04 -11.87 -20.38
C LEU A 180 7.03 -11.87 -21.57
N GLY A 181 8.15 -12.59 -21.46
CA GLY A 181 9.13 -12.72 -22.54
C GLY A 181 10.15 -11.58 -22.63
N ARG A 182 10.29 -10.75 -21.58
CA ARG A 182 11.24 -9.63 -21.52
C ARG A 182 12.32 -9.88 -20.47
N ASP A 183 13.58 -9.63 -20.81
CA ASP A 183 14.67 -9.60 -19.82
C ASP A 183 14.85 -8.16 -19.30
N LEU A 184 13.85 -7.69 -18.55
CA LEU A 184 13.83 -6.36 -17.95
C LEU A 184 13.76 -6.50 -16.42
N SER A 185 14.53 -5.68 -15.71
CA SER A 185 14.40 -5.53 -14.25
C SER A 185 13.79 -4.16 -13.97
N PRO A 186 12.47 -4.07 -13.74
CA PRO A 186 11.81 -2.79 -13.51
C PRO A 186 12.33 -2.16 -12.22
N THR A 187 12.53 -0.85 -12.25
CA THR A 187 12.80 -0.04 -11.06
C THR A 187 11.54 0.08 -10.21
N LEU A 188 11.72 0.39 -8.93
CA LEU A 188 10.58 0.65 -8.04
C LEU A 188 9.66 1.75 -8.59
N ALA A 189 10.24 2.82 -9.16
CA ALA A 189 9.47 3.91 -9.76
C ALA A 189 8.60 3.43 -10.94
N GLU A 190 9.15 2.62 -11.84
CA GLU A 190 8.41 2.02 -12.96
C GLU A 190 7.30 1.07 -12.50
N MET A 191 7.50 0.41 -11.36
CA MET A 191 6.45 -0.41 -10.73
C MET A 191 5.35 0.42 -10.04
N GLY A 192 5.44 1.75 -10.08
CA GLY A 192 4.49 2.65 -9.43
C GLY A 192 4.76 2.85 -7.94
N PHE A 193 5.93 2.45 -7.44
CA PHE A 193 6.39 2.89 -6.14
C PHE A 193 6.84 4.35 -6.26
N ALA A 194 5.89 5.24 -6.05
CA ALA A 194 6.24 6.51 -5.46
C ALA A 194 6.73 6.20 -4.05
N ALA A 195 8.05 6.25 -3.84
CA ALA A 195 8.52 6.69 -2.53
C ALA A 195 7.66 7.91 -2.26
N ARG A 196 6.83 7.87 -1.19
CA ARG A 196 6.10 9.08 -0.81
C ARG A 196 7.14 10.16 -0.95
N PRO A 197 6.93 11.19 -1.79
CA PRO A 197 7.71 12.37 -1.55
C PRO A 197 7.46 12.59 -0.07
N MET A 198 8.53 12.45 0.72
CA MET A 198 8.69 13.28 1.86
C MET A 198 8.79 14.64 1.20
N GLU A 199 7.62 15.13 0.73
CA GLU A 199 7.37 16.50 0.39
C GLU A 199 8.04 17.19 1.55
N SER A 200 9.07 17.96 1.22
CA SER A 200 9.99 18.59 2.16
C SER A 200 9.17 19.45 3.10
N ARG A 201 8.47 18.81 4.04
CA ARG A 201 7.96 19.33 5.26
C ARG A 201 9.24 19.45 6.03
N ASN A 202 9.85 20.61 5.88
CA ASN A 202 10.74 21.13 6.88
C ASN A 202 10.02 20.86 8.22
N PRO A 203 10.45 19.87 9.02
CA PRO A 203 9.62 19.30 10.08
C PRO A 203 9.17 20.39 11.06
N THR A 204 10.07 21.34 11.29
CA THR A 204 9.89 22.61 12.00
C THR A 204 8.73 23.44 11.46
N GLN A 205 8.71 23.77 10.16
CA GLN A 205 7.66 24.61 9.55
C GLN A 205 6.29 23.92 9.58
N SER A 206 6.24 22.60 9.36
CA SER A 206 4.99 21.84 9.45
C SER A 206 4.46 21.73 10.88
N SER A 207 5.35 21.64 11.87
CA SER A 207 4.98 21.57 13.29
C SER A 207 4.48 22.92 13.82
N GLU A 208 5.06 24.03 13.35
CA GLU A 208 4.63 25.38 13.68
C GLU A 208 3.27 25.69 13.02
N GLN A 209 3.11 25.39 11.73
CA GLN A 209 1.85 25.56 11.02
C GLN A 209 0.72 24.73 11.64
N GLU A 210 1.01 23.49 12.06
CA GLU A 210 0.06 22.63 12.77
C GLU A 210 -0.28 23.18 14.17
N GLY A 211 0.71 23.75 14.87
CA GLY A 211 0.50 24.46 16.14
C GLY A 211 -0.42 25.66 15.98
N ILE A 212 -0.16 26.52 14.99
CA ILE A 212 -1.00 27.68 14.65
C ILE A 212 -2.41 27.21 14.25
N TYR A 213 -2.52 26.19 13.40
CA TYR A 213 -3.80 25.64 12.99
C TYR A 213 -4.64 25.19 14.18
N ARG A 214 -4.06 24.39 15.09
CA ARG A 214 -4.73 23.93 16.31
C ARG A 214 -5.11 25.08 17.23
N GLN A 215 -4.21 26.05 17.42
CA GLN A 215 -4.46 27.22 18.26
C GLN A 215 -5.65 28.04 17.75
N MET A 216 -5.75 28.21 16.43
CA MET A 216 -6.80 29.01 15.80
C MET A 216 -8.14 28.27 15.71
N MET A 217 -8.12 26.96 15.43
CA MET A 217 -9.34 26.17 15.24
C MET A 217 -9.91 25.60 16.54
N SER A 218 -9.09 25.33 17.55
CA SER A 218 -9.53 24.74 18.83
C SER A 218 -10.66 25.53 19.52
N PRO A 219 -10.62 26.88 19.58
CA PRO A 219 -11.73 27.65 20.15
C PRO A 219 -13.04 27.53 19.35
N VAL A 220 -12.95 27.40 18.02
CA VAL A 220 -14.13 27.27 17.14
C VAL A 220 -14.84 25.94 17.36
N ILE A 221 -14.10 24.84 17.45
CA ILE A 221 -14.68 23.48 17.50
C ILE A 221 -14.94 22.98 18.93
N ARG A 222 -14.74 23.83 19.95
CA ARG A 222 -14.94 23.47 21.35
C ARG A 222 -16.43 23.32 21.65
N LYS A 223 -16.82 22.15 22.15
CA LYS A 223 -18.24 21.82 22.43
C LYS A 223 -18.87 22.65 23.57
N THR A 224 -18.05 23.33 24.36
CA THR A 224 -18.47 24.15 25.50
C THR A 224 -18.38 25.65 25.24
N ALA A 225 -18.02 26.07 24.01
CA ALA A 225 -17.92 27.49 23.67
C ALA A 225 -19.32 28.13 23.51
N THR A 226 -19.46 29.38 23.93
CA THR A 226 -20.67 30.16 23.66
C THR A 226 -20.73 30.59 22.20
N ALA A 227 -21.89 31.06 21.73
CA ALA A 227 -22.00 31.58 20.36
C ALA A 227 -21.04 32.77 20.12
N GLU A 228 -20.95 33.69 21.07
CA GLU A 228 -20.05 34.85 21.02
C GLU A 228 -18.58 34.43 20.94
N ASP A 229 -18.18 33.42 21.70
CA ASP A 229 -16.81 32.87 21.66
C ASP A 229 -16.48 32.26 20.30
N VAL A 230 -17.45 31.56 19.70
CA VAL A 230 -17.30 30.94 18.39
C VAL A 230 -17.18 32.00 17.30
N ASP A 231 -18.02 33.04 17.33
CA ASP A 231 -18.00 34.12 16.35
C ASP A 231 -16.66 34.88 16.42
N ALA A 232 -16.19 35.21 17.63
CA ALA A 232 -14.90 35.87 17.84
C ALA A 232 -13.72 35.00 17.40
N ALA A 233 -13.79 33.68 17.58
CA ALA A 233 -12.77 32.75 17.11
C ALA A 233 -12.79 32.60 15.58
N ALA A 234 -13.98 32.51 14.99
CA ALA A 234 -14.16 32.41 13.54
C ALA A 234 -13.67 33.66 12.82
N GLU A 235 -13.91 34.85 13.37
CA GLU A 235 -13.38 36.10 12.81
C GLU A 235 -11.83 36.08 12.77
N LYS A 236 -11.18 35.55 13.80
CA LYS A 236 -9.71 35.39 13.83
C LYS A 236 -9.25 34.41 12.75
N VAL A 237 -9.94 33.29 12.59
CA VAL A 237 -9.65 32.30 11.54
C VAL A 237 -9.76 32.94 10.15
N GLU A 238 -10.83 33.69 9.88
CA GLU A 238 -11.04 34.35 8.59
C GLU A 238 -10.01 35.44 8.31
N LYS A 239 -9.69 36.30 9.30
CA LYS A 239 -8.64 37.32 9.16
C LYS A 239 -7.27 36.72 8.89
N PHE A 240 -6.95 35.58 9.52
CA PHE A 240 -5.68 34.89 9.31
C PHE A 240 -5.64 34.18 7.95
N ALA A 241 -6.73 33.51 7.57
CA ALA A 241 -6.89 32.85 6.28
C ALA A 241 -6.79 33.83 5.10
N ALA A 242 -7.33 35.04 5.25
CA ALA A 242 -7.21 36.10 4.23
C ALA A 242 -5.76 36.50 3.93
N LYS A 243 -4.83 36.28 4.87
CA LYS A 243 -3.41 36.63 4.75
C LYS A 243 -2.51 35.42 4.52
N ASN A 244 -3.03 34.20 4.66
CA ASN A 244 -2.25 32.96 4.66
C ASN A 244 -2.94 31.89 3.82
N GLN A 245 -2.52 31.74 2.57
CA GLN A 245 -3.12 30.77 1.64
C GLN A 245 -3.00 29.33 2.17
N TRP A 246 -1.85 28.94 2.72
CA TRP A 246 -1.65 27.60 3.30
C TRP A 246 -2.68 27.28 4.39
N PHE A 247 -3.06 28.27 5.21
CA PHE A 247 -4.00 28.10 6.30
C PHE A 247 -5.43 28.06 5.78
N LYS A 248 -5.77 28.93 4.81
CA LYS A 248 -7.05 28.91 4.10
C LYS A 248 -7.30 27.53 3.47
N ASP A 249 -6.31 26.97 2.80
CA ASP A 249 -6.36 25.64 2.19
C ASP A 249 -6.53 24.52 3.23
N HIS A 250 -5.83 24.63 4.36
CA HIS A 250 -5.92 23.65 5.44
C HIS A 250 -7.32 23.66 6.08
N VAL A 251 -7.86 24.85 6.37
CA VAL A 251 -9.22 25.03 6.91
C VAL A 251 -10.27 24.50 5.92
N TYR A 252 -10.12 24.80 4.62
CA TYR A 252 -11.00 24.27 3.57
C TYR A 252 -11.01 22.73 3.57
N LYS A 253 -9.84 22.08 3.50
CA LYS A 253 -9.73 20.62 3.46
C LYS A 253 -10.39 19.97 4.69
N ALA A 254 -10.14 20.52 5.88
CA ALA A 254 -10.72 20.02 7.11
C ALA A 254 -12.24 20.22 7.16
N ALA A 255 -12.73 21.41 6.82
CA ALA A 255 -14.15 21.73 6.80
C ALA A 255 -14.91 20.88 5.78
N ASN A 256 -14.38 20.75 4.56
CA ASN A 256 -14.97 19.95 3.49
C ASN A 256 -15.05 18.47 3.89
N LEU A 257 -14.01 17.92 4.52
CA LEU A 257 -14.04 16.55 5.04
C LEU A 257 -15.10 16.35 6.13
N ILE A 258 -15.20 17.28 7.08
CA ILE A 258 -16.18 17.20 8.17
C ILE A 258 -17.61 17.25 7.61
N VAL A 259 -17.89 18.20 6.71
CA VAL A 259 -19.21 18.35 6.08
C VAL A 259 -19.55 17.15 5.19
N GLY A 260 -18.62 16.70 4.34
CA GLY A 260 -18.81 15.57 3.43
C GLY A 260 -18.92 14.21 4.13
N SER A 261 -18.40 14.07 5.36
CA SER A 261 -18.43 12.81 6.12
C SER A 261 -19.78 12.50 6.79
N GLY A 262 -20.74 13.42 6.76
CA GLY A 262 -22.03 13.29 7.48
C GLY A 262 -21.90 13.37 9.00
N LYS A 263 -20.72 13.68 9.55
CA LYS A 263 -20.43 13.73 10.99
C LYS A 263 -20.42 15.14 11.57
N LEU A 264 -20.92 16.14 10.83
CA LEU A 264 -20.85 17.55 11.23
C LEU A 264 -21.43 17.81 12.64
N SER A 265 -22.49 17.11 13.03
CA SER A 265 -23.11 17.22 14.36
C SER A 265 -22.15 16.87 15.52
N ASN A 266 -21.07 16.13 15.25
CA ASN A 266 -20.08 15.75 16.25
C ASN A 266 -19.02 16.82 16.51
N TYR A 267 -19.01 17.91 15.72
CA TYR A 267 -17.98 18.96 15.77
C TYR A 267 -18.57 20.29 16.27
N GLY A 268 -17.98 20.81 17.35
CA GLY A 268 -18.35 22.12 17.93
C GLY A 268 -19.82 22.22 18.37
N THR A 269 -20.24 23.47 18.57
CA THR A 269 -21.63 23.85 18.82
C THR A 269 -22.35 24.18 17.50
N ALA A 270 -23.67 24.42 17.54
CA ALA A 270 -24.42 24.77 16.32
C ALA A 270 -23.85 25.99 15.57
N PRO A 271 -23.43 27.09 16.23
CA PRO A 271 -22.72 28.20 15.57
C PRO A 271 -21.43 27.76 14.85
N ALA A 272 -20.63 26.89 15.47
CA ALA A 272 -19.38 26.42 14.87
C ALA A 272 -19.63 25.63 13.58
N GLN A 273 -20.71 24.84 13.54
CA GLN A 273 -21.11 24.08 12.37
C GLN A 273 -21.54 24.97 11.20
N VAL A 274 -22.08 26.16 11.48
CA VAL A 274 -22.38 27.17 10.44
C VAL A 274 -21.10 27.65 9.78
N TYR A 275 -20.07 28.01 10.58
CA TYR A 275 -18.77 28.42 10.03
C TYR A 275 -18.05 27.29 9.27
N LEU A 276 -18.11 26.05 9.75
CA LEU A 276 -17.53 24.93 9.01
C LEU A 276 -18.20 24.73 7.64
N LYS A 277 -19.53 24.86 7.55
CA LYS A 277 -20.23 24.84 6.25
C LYS A 277 -19.83 26.03 5.37
N LYS A 278 -19.72 27.22 5.97
CA LYS A 278 -19.28 28.45 5.28
C LYS A 278 -17.88 28.25 4.67
N TRP A 279 -16.89 27.83 5.45
CA TRP A 279 -15.52 27.65 4.97
C TRP A 279 -15.36 26.49 3.98
N ALA A 280 -16.13 25.42 4.11
CA ALA A 280 -16.18 24.35 3.10
C ALA A 280 -16.66 24.85 1.73
N LYS A 281 -17.41 25.96 1.68
CA LYS A 281 -17.90 26.57 0.44
C LYS A 281 -17.04 27.74 -0.03
N GLU A 282 -16.72 28.67 0.87
CA GLU A 282 -16.06 29.95 0.52
C GLU A 282 -14.54 29.86 0.43
N PHE A 283 -13.92 28.89 1.12
CA PHE A 283 -12.48 28.64 0.97
C PHE A 283 -12.19 27.60 -0.12
N ALA A 284 -13.21 27.20 -0.88
CA ALA A 284 -13.04 26.35 -2.04
C ALA A 284 -12.07 27.01 -3.03
N PHE A 285 -11.23 26.19 -3.63
CA PHE A 285 -10.22 26.62 -4.58
C PHE A 285 -10.89 27.18 -5.85
N GLU A 286 -10.59 28.41 -6.23
CA GLU A 286 -10.74 28.81 -7.63
C GLU A 286 -9.55 28.21 -8.39
N PRO A 287 -9.78 27.36 -9.40
CA PRO A 287 -8.70 26.84 -10.22
C PRO A 287 -7.96 28.00 -10.87
N VAL A 288 -6.66 28.11 -10.59
CA VAL A 288 -5.76 28.93 -11.39
C VAL A 288 -5.89 28.39 -12.83
N PRO A 289 -6.36 29.19 -13.81
CA PRO A 289 -6.36 28.74 -15.19
C PRO A 289 -4.93 28.42 -15.58
N GLU A 290 -4.71 27.25 -16.19
CA GLU A 290 -3.44 26.90 -16.82
C GLU A 290 -2.97 28.11 -17.63
N SER A 291 -1.81 28.65 -17.27
CA SER A 291 -1.12 29.60 -18.11
C SER A 291 -0.84 28.90 -19.43
N ASP A 292 -1.54 29.35 -20.46
CA ASP A 292 -1.38 28.96 -21.84
C ASP A 292 0.03 29.39 -22.31
N ASP A 293 1.04 28.58 -22.02
CA ASP A 293 2.38 28.66 -22.62
C ASP A 293 2.35 28.09 -24.05
N SER A 294 1.40 28.59 -24.86
CA SER A 294 1.36 28.38 -26.31
C SER A 294 1.25 29.71 -27.08
N ALA A 295 2.12 30.67 -26.76
CA ALA A 295 2.32 31.84 -27.61
C ALA A 295 3.79 32.30 -27.60
N GLY A 296 4.56 31.79 -28.57
CA GLY A 296 5.94 32.26 -28.76
C GLY A 296 6.72 31.61 -29.89
N ALA A 297 6.08 31.17 -30.98
CA ALA A 297 6.77 30.72 -32.18
C ALA A 297 6.23 31.45 -33.42
N VAL A 298 6.79 32.64 -33.72
CA VAL A 298 6.89 33.29 -35.05
C VAL A 298 8.05 34.30 -34.95
N SER A 299 9.27 33.99 -35.44
CA SER A 299 9.86 34.31 -36.77
C SER A 299 10.18 35.81 -36.99
N PRO A 300 11.16 36.22 -37.81
CA PRO A 300 11.85 35.51 -38.91
C PRO A 300 13.33 35.14 -38.68
#